data_AF-A0A6L6BZ93-F1
#
_entry.id   AF-A0A6L6BZ93-F1
#
_cell.length_a   1.000
_cell.length_b   1.000
_cell.length_c   1.000
_cell.angle_alpha   90.00
_cell.angle_beta   90.00
_cell.angle_gamma   90.00
#
_symmetry.space_group_name_H-M   'P 1'
#
loop_
_entity.id
_entity.type
_entity.pdbx_description
1 polymer ?
#
loop_
_entity_poly.entity_id
_entity_poly.type
_entity_poly.pdbx_seq_one_letter_code
_entity_poly.pdbx_strand_id
1 'polypeptide(L)'
;DSAGGGLTVATLLAIRDSGLPMPAAAVCLSPWVDLTQSSPSCLDDSLSDPILSTEDLHLLSALYLGDTEPTTPLASPLWADDVSGMPPMLIEVGEDEPLLDDAASLAGRVGAAGCDVTLNIYSEMVHVFQIFPKEILPESEQSLQVIGAFIHKHLL
;
A
#
# COMPACT_ATOMS: atom_id res chain seq x y z
N ASP A 1 -4.02 -1.47 -5.95
CA ASP A 1 -3.74 -2.58 -5.02
C ASP A 1 -2.35 -3.13 -5.27
N SER A 2 -1.70 -3.75 -4.28
CA SER A 2 -0.39 -4.39 -4.43
C SER A 2 0.66 -3.41 -5.00
N ALA A 3 1.37 -3.80 -6.07
CA ALA A 3 2.27 -2.94 -6.84
C ALA A 3 1.59 -1.65 -7.35
N GLY A 4 0.29 -1.70 -7.67
CA GLY A 4 -0.50 -0.52 -8.02
C GLY A 4 -0.76 0.42 -6.84
N GLY A 5 -0.74 -0.09 -5.60
CA GLY A 5 -0.70 0.71 -4.38
C GLY A 5 0.62 1.47 -4.27
N GLY A 6 1.74 0.79 -4.46
CA GLY A 6 3.07 1.43 -4.57
C GLY A 6 3.12 2.49 -5.67
N LEU A 7 2.63 2.16 -6.86
CA LEU A 7 2.57 3.08 -7.99
C LEU A 7 1.70 4.31 -7.68
N THR A 8 0.60 4.14 -6.94
CA THR A 8 -0.22 5.27 -6.47
C THR A 8 0.62 6.23 -5.65
N VAL A 9 1.36 5.74 -4.64
CA VAL A 9 2.20 6.59 -3.79
C VAL A 9 3.35 7.23 -4.59
N ALA A 10 4.02 6.47 -5.46
CA ALA A 10 5.06 6.98 -6.36
C ALA A 10 4.53 8.10 -7.28
N THR A 11 3.31 7.94 -7.79
CA THR A 11 2.65 8.94 -8.63
C THR A 11 2.35 10.21 -7.84
N LEU A 12 1.87 10.09 -6.60
CA LEU A 12 1.62 11.24 -5.73
C LEU A 12 2.91 12.01 -5.40
N LEU A 13 4.00 11.30 -5.13
CA LEU A 13 5.33 11.90 -4.98
C LEU A 13 5.72 12.69 -6.24
N ALA A 14 5.61 12.06 -7.42
CA ALA A 14 5.95 12.71 -8.68
C ALA A 14 5.06 13.94 -8.99
N ILE A 15 3.76 13.89 -8.68
CA ILE A 15 2.83 15.02 -8.82
C ILE A 15 3.26 16.18 -7.92
N ARG A 16 3.50 15.90 -6.63
CA ARG A 16 3.93 16.90 -5.65
C ARG A 16 5.25 17.55 -6.07
N ASP A 17 6.25 16.74 -6.40
CA ASP A 17 7.60 17.21 -6.74
C ASP A 17 7.61 18.01 -8.05
N SER A 18 6.63 17.77 -8.93
CA SER A 18 6.42 18.54 -10.16
C SER A 18 5.59 19.82 -9.94
N GLY A 19 5.14 20.10 -8.71
CA GLY A 19 4.29 21.25 -8.38
C GLY A 19 2.90 21.19 -9.03
N LEU A 20 2.42 19.99 -9.36
CA LEU A 20 1.10 19.79 -9.95
C LEU A 20 0.01 19.75 -8.85
N PRO A 21 -1.26 20.07 -9.18
CA PRO A 21 -2.35 19.93 -8.23
C PRO A 21 -2.52 18.48 -7.78
N MET A 22 -2.57 18.26 -6.47
CA MET A 22 -2.82 16.94 -5.89
C MET A 22 -4.26 16.46 -6.17
N PRO A 23 -4.49 15.15 -6.31
CA PRO A 23 -5.84 14.61 -6.33
C PRO A 23 -6.51 14.80 -4.96
N ALA A 24 -7.84 14.68 -4.92
CA ALA A 24 -8.61 14.92 -3.70
C ALA A 24 -8.36 13.89 -2.59
N ALA A 25 -8.03 12.65 -2.96
CA ALA A 25 -7.71 11.56 -2.05
C ALA A 25 -6.97 10.42 -2.79
N ALA A 26 -6.42 9.47 -2.03
CA ALA A 26 -5.82 8.25 -2.54
C ALA A 26 -6.27 7.02 -1.74
N VAL A 27 -6.40 5.88 -2.41
CA VAL A 27 -6.74 4.59 -1.81
C VAL A 27 -5.68 3.57 -2.19
N CYS A 28 -5.09 2.93 -1.19
CA CYS A 28 -4.04 1.92 -1.34
C CYS A 28 -4.49 0.62 -0.68
N LEU A 29 -4.58 -0.46 -1.44
CA LEU A 29 -4.96 -1.78 -0.93
C LEU A 29 -3.72 -2.68 -0.97
N SER A 30 -3.32 -3.24 0.17
CA SER A 30 -2.12 -4.05 0.35
C SER A 30 -0.91 -3.46 -0.38
N PRO A 31 -0.55 -2.18 -0.15
CA PRO A 31 0.40 -1.48 -1.01
C PRO A 31 1.83 -2.04 -0.85
N TRP A 32 2.42 -2.45 -1.96
CA TRP A 32 3.84 -2.81 -1.99
C TRP A 32 4.68 -1.56 -2.20
N VAL A 33 5.38 -1.11 -1.15
CA VAL A 33 6.07 0.20 -1.13
C VAL A 33 7.54 0.12 -0.75
N ASP A 34 8.02 -1.05 -0.35
CA ASP A 34 9.42 -1.35 -0.13
C ASP A 34 9.89 -2.57 -0.96
N LEU A 35 10.59 -2.31 -2.07
CA LEU A 35 11.20 -3.35 -2.89
C LEU A 35 12.49 -3.92 -2.29
N THR A 36 12.98 -3.41 -1.15
CA THR A 36 14.07 -4.04 -0.41
C THR A 36 13.61 -5.28 0.37
N GLN A 37 12.29 -5.43 0.60
CA GLN A 37 11.67 -6.51 1.38
C GLN A 37 12.27 -6.63 2.78
N SER A 38 12.58 -5.48 3.39
CA SER A 38 13.27 -5.42 4.67
C SER A 38 12.33 -5.44 5.88
N SER A 39 11.02 -5.35 5.65
CA SER A 39 10.02 -5.25 6.69
C SER A 39 9.80 -6.59 7.41
N PRO A 40 9.48 -6.61 8.73
CA PRO A 40 9.39 -7.85 9.50
C PRO A 40 8.42 -8.88 8.92
N SER A 41 7.22 -8.48 8.48
CA SER A 41 6.23 -9.35 7.82
C SER A 41 6.72 -9.90 6.47
N CYS A 42 7.53 -9.16 5.71
CA CYS A 42 8.20 -9.70 4.51
C CYS A 42 9.23 -10.79 4.83
N LEU A 43 9.69 -10.89 6.08
CA LEU A 43 10.70 -11.84 6.55
C LEU A 43 10.11 -12.93 7.46
N ASP A 44 8.79 -12.92 7.67
CA ASP A 44 8.11 -13.87 8.55
C ASP A 44 7.68 -15.12 7.77
N ASP A 45 8.51 -16.17 7.83
CA ASP A 45 8.23 -17.47 7.21
C ASP A 45 6.99 -18.18 7.82
N SER A 46 6.41 -17.68 8.91
CA SER A 46 5.18 -18.23 9.49
C SER A 46 3.91 -17.69 8.84
N LEU A 47 3.99 -16.57 8.11
CA LEU A 47 2.87 -16.07 7.33
C LEU A 47 2.62 -16.99 6.14
N SER A 48 1.38 -17.43 6.00
CA SER A 48 0.95 -18.34 4.94
C SER A 48 -0.15 -17.69 4.11
N ASP A 49 0.21 -16.63 3.39
CA ASP A 49 -0.67 -15.99 2.43
C ASP A 49 -0.80 -16.85 1.15
N PRO A 50 -2.02 -17.28 0.77
CA PRO A 50 -2.23 -18.12 -0.41
C PRO A 50 -2.16 -17.37 -1.75
N ILE A 51 -2.04 -16.04 -1.73
CA ILE A 51 -2.02 -15.16 -2.90
C ILE A 51 -0.62 -14.59 -3.16
N LEU A 52 0.12 -14.24 -2.11
CA LEU A 52 1.43 -13.60 -2.24
C LEU A 52 2.45 -14.19 -1.28
N SER A 53 3.46 -14.87 -1.81
CA SER A 53 4.60 -15.32 -1.00
C SER A 53 5.76 -14.33 -0.97
N THR A 54 6.65 -14.48 -0.01
CA THR A 54 7.92 -13.73 0.06
C THR A 54 8.85 -14.05 -1.12
N GLU A 55 8.81 -15.28 -1.64
CA GLU A 55 9.54 -15.69 -2.85
C GLU A 55 9.00 -14.95 -4.10
N ASP A 56 7.67 -14.80 -4.21
CA ASP A 56 7.04 -14.05 -5.31
C ASP A 56 7.51 -12.58 -5.28
N LEU A 57 7.52 -11.96 -4.10
CA LEU A 57 8.02 -10.59 -3.93
C LEU A 57 9.47 -10.48 -4.42
N HIS A 58 10.36 -11.39 -4.02
CA HIS A 58 11.75 -11.37 -4.44
C HIS A 58 11.89 -11.45 -5.97
N LEU A 59 11.22 -12.41 -6.59
CA LEU A 59 11.21 -12.58 -8.04
C LEU A 59 10.68 -11.34 -8.77
N LEU A 60 9.53 -10.83 -8.34
CA LEU A 60 8.87 -9.69 -8.98
C LEU A 60 9.68 -8.39 -8.82
N SER A 61 10.34 -8.20 -7.67
CA SER A 61 11.18 -7.02 -7.43
C SER A 61 12.38 -6.99 -8.35
N ALA A 62 13.06 -8.14 -8.53
CA ALA A 62 14.20 -8.26 -9.43
C ALA A 62 13.81 -8.01 -10.89
N LEU A 63 12.63 -8.50 -11.31
CA LEU A 63 12.10 -8.26 -12.66
C LEU A 63 11.75 -6.80 -12.91
N TYR A 64 11.21 -6.11 -11.90
CA TYR A 64 10.79 -4.72 -12.02
C TYR A 64 11.96 -3.74 -11.95
N LEU A 65 12.91 -3.97 -11.05
CA LEU A 65 14.02 -3.04 -10.80
C LEU A 65 15.07 -3.05 -11.91
N GLY A 66 15.38 -4.22 -12.49
CA GLY A 66 16.54 -4.36 -13.37
C GLY A 66 17.82 -3.93 -12.63
N ASP A 67 18.51 -2.92 -13.14
CA ASP A 67 19.71 -2.34 -12.51
C ASP A 67 19.41 -1.18 -11.53
N THR A 68 18.12 -0.90 -11.27
CA THR A 68 17.69 0.19 -10.37
C THR A 68 17.89 -0.21 -8.91
N GLU A 69 18.45 0.68 -8.10
CA GLU A 69 18.59 0.45 -6.66
C GLU A 69 17.20 0.26 -6.01
N PRO A 70 17.02 -0.76 -5.13
CA PRO A 70 15.73 -1.07 -4.54
C PRO A 70 15.22 0.02 -3.59
N THR A 71 16.08 0.93 -3.14
CA THR A 71 15.70 2.10 -2.33
C THR A 71 15.34 3.33 -3.18
N THR A 72 15.28 3.22 -4.51
CA THR A 72 14.92 4.34 -5.38
C THR A 72 13.49 4.80 -5.07
N PRO A 73 13.25 6.07 -4.66
CA PRO A 73 11.95 6.50 -4.12
C PRO A 73 10.73 6.30 -5.03
N LEU A 74 10.90 6.37 -6.36
CA LEU A 74 9.79 6.15 -7.29
C LEU A 74 9.52 4.66 -7.58
N ALA A 75 10.42 3.77 -7.17
CA ALA A 75 10.22 2.32 -7.19
C ALA A 75 9.76 1.80 -5.82
N SER A 76 10.35 2.34 -4.74
CA SER A 76 10.02 2.06 -3.35
C SER A 76 9.70 3.35 -2.59
N PRO A 77 8.44 3.84 -2.66
CA PRO A 77 8.02 5.09 -2.05
C PRO A 77 8.25 5.19 -0.55
N LEU A 78 8.40 4.05 0.14
CA LEU A 78 8.75 4.05 1.55
C LEU A 78 10.12 4.67 1.81
N TRP A 79 11.01 4.76 0.82
CA TRP A 79 12.35 5.36 0.94
C TRP A 79 12.42 6.83 0.49
N ALA A 80 11.29 7.46 0.15
CA ALA A 80 11.29 8.89 -0.19
C ALA A 80 11.67 9.77 1.01
N ASP A 81 12.61 10.70 0.85
CA ASP A 81 13.08 11.59 1.93
C ASP A 81 11.96 12.45 2.54
N ASP A 82 10.95 12.80 1.74
CA ASP A 82 9.80 13.60 2.15
C ASP A 82 8.50 12.97 1.63
N VAL A 83 7.52 12.82 2.52
CA VAL A 83 6.13 12.40 2.21
C VAL A 83 5.09 13.43 2.66
N SER A 84 5.52 14.66 2.95
CA SER A 84 4.62 15.78 3.23
C SER A 84 3.83 16.20 1.99
N GLY A 85 2.70 16.89 2.20
CA GLY A 85 1.84 17.37 1.12
C GLY A 85 1.02 16.30 0.40
N MET A 86 0.99 15.07 0.92
CA MET A 86 0.14 13.99 0.42
C MET A 86 -1.35 14.30 0.64
N PRO A 87 -2.23 13.83 -0.25
CA PRO A 87 -3.67 14.02 -0.07
C PRO A 87 -4.16 13.06 1.02
N PRO A 88 -5.40 13.24 1.52
CA PRO A 88 -6.03 12.24 2.38
C PRO A 88 -5.89 10.83 1.80
N MET A 89 -5.39 9.90 2.61
CA MET A 89 -5.07 8.55 2.16
C MET A 89 -5.81 7.50 2.99
N LEU A 90 -6.48 6.56 2.31
CA LEU A 90 -6.97 5.33 2.91
C LEU A 90 -6.01 4.20 2.52
N ILE A 91 -5.50 3.49 3.51
CA ILE A 91 -4.68 2.30 3.35
C ILE A 91 -5.44 1.13 3.98
N GLU A 92 -5.66 0.06 3.23
CA GLU A 92 -6.24 -1.18 3.75
C GLU A 92 -5.31 -2.34 3.47
N VAL A 93 -5.15 -3.25 4.43
CA VAL A 93 -4.20 -4.36 4.37
C VAL A 93 -4.72 -5.54 5.17
N GLY A 94 -4.43 -6.76 4.74
CA GLY A 94 -4.65 -7.96 5.53
C GLY A 94 -3.66 -8.07 6.71
N GLU A 95 -4.06 -8.73 7.79
CA GLU A 95 -3.14 -9.09 8.87
C GLU A 95 -2.23 -10.27 8.48
N ASP A 96 -2.72 -11.17 7.63
CA ASP A 96 -2.04 -12.42 7.25
C ASP A 96 -1.34 -12.30 5.88
N GLU A 97 -0.74 -11.15 5.58
CA GLU A 97 -0.01 -10.91 4.32
C GLU A 97 1.40 -10.33 4.54
N PRO A 98 2.37 -10.60 3.65
CA PRO A 98 3.75 -10.12 3.82
C PRO A 98 3.91 -8.59 3.77
N LEU A 99 2.92 -7.85 3.27
CA LEU A 99 2.99 -6.39 3.09
C LEU A 99 2.36 -5.59 4.23
N LEU A 100 1.98 -6.25 5.33
CA LEU A 100 1.40 -5.61 6.51
C LEU A 100 2.28 -4.46 7.04
N ASP A 101 3.56 -4.72 7.27
CA ASP A 101 4.46 -3.72 7.84
C ASP A 101 4.85 -2.64 6.84
N ASP A 102 4.84 -2.94 5.54
CA ASP A 102 4.99 -1.95 4.47
C ASP A 102 3.85 -0.92 4.54
N ALA A 103 2.61 -1.40 4.60
CA ALA A 103 1.41 -0.59 4.72
C ALA A 103 1.40 0.23 6.03
N ALA A 104 1.73 -0.40 7.16
CA ALA A 104 1.80 0.26 8.46
C ALA A 104 2.89 1.32 8.52
N SER A 105 4.07 1.04 7.93
CA SER A 105 5.18 1.98 7.87
C SER A 105 4.85 3.19 6.98
N LEU A 106 4.21 2.98 5.84
CA LEU A 106 3.71 4.06 5.00
C LEU A 106 2.74 4.95 5.77
N ALA A 107 1.73 4.36 6.42
CA ALA A 107 0.75 5.10 7.21
C ALA A 107 1.43 5.91 8.32
N GLY A 108 2.38 5.31 9.05
CA GLY A 108 3.15 5.99 10.09
C GLY A 108 3.94 7.18 9.55
N ARG A 109 4.61 7.04 8.40
CA ARG A 109 5.37 8.12 7.76
C ARG A 109 4.47 9.26 7.27
N VAL A 110 3.39 8.94 6.59
CA VAL A 110 2.42 9.93 6.07
C VAL A 110 1.77 10.70 7.23
N GLY A 111 1.36 10.00 8.29
CA GLY A 111 0.81 10.61 9.49
C GLY A 111 1.83 11.49 10.23
N ALA A 112 3.08 11.04 10.35
CA ALA A 112 4.17 11.82 10.97
C ALA A 112 4.51 13.09 10.17
N ALA A 113 4.30 13.08 8.85
CA ALA A 113 4.43 14.26 8.00
C ALA A 113 3.23 15.23 8.08
N GLY A 114 2.22 14.93 8.91
CA GLY A 114 1.05 15.78 9.15
C GLY A 114 -0.05 15.64 8.10
N CYS A 115 0.00 14.60 7.26
CA CYS A 115 -1.04 14.31 6.28
C CYS A 115 -2.16 13.44 6.89
N ASP A 116 -3.39 13.60 6.38
CA ASP A 116 -4.53 12.77 6.78
C ASP A 116 -4.37 11.37 6.22
N VAL A 117 -4.32 10.37 7.10
CA VAL A 117 -4.18 8.97 6.71
C VAL A 117 -4.98 8.08 7.64
N THR A 118 -5.71 7.14 7.05
CA THR A 118 -6.42 6.08 7.75
C THR A 118 -5.82 4.75 7.33
N LEU A 119 -5.42 3.94 8.30
CA LEU A 119 -4.97 2.57 8.09
C LEU A 119 -6.01 1.61 8.68
N ASN A 120 -6.54 0.72 7.84
CA ASN A 120 -7.39 -0.39 8.26
C ASN A 120 -6.62 -1.70 8.08
N ILE A 121 -6.36 -2.38 9.18
CA ILE A 121 -5.81 -3.74 9.18
C ILE A 121 -6.98 -4.70 9.36
N TYR A 122 -7.17 -5.59 8.40
CA TYR A 122 -8.23 -6.59 8.42
C TYR A 122 -7.70 -7.90 8.97
N SER A 123 -8.18 -8.29 10.16
CA SER A 123 -7.76 -9.52 10.82
C SER A 123 -8.13 -10.75 9.99
N GLU A 124 -7.24 -11.74 9.98
CA GLU A 124 -7.37 -13.01 9.23
C GLU A 124 -7.48 -12.86 7.70
N MET A 125 -7.28 -11.65 7.15
CA MET A 125 -7.35 -11.40 5.72
C MET A 125 -5.98 -11.49 5.04
N VAL A 126 -6.01 -11.96 3.81
CA VAL A 126 -4.86 -12.19 2.92
C VAL A 126 -4.66 -11.04 1.93
N HIS A 127 -3.56 -11.07 1.17
CA HIS A 127 -3.20 -10.07 0.17
C HIS A 127 -4.34 -9.78 -0.81
N VAL A 128 -4.75 -8.50 -0.87
CA VAL A 128 -5.80 -7.99 -1.76
C VAL A 128 -7.10 -8.79 -1.63
N PHE A 129 -7.52 -9.10 -0.40
CA PHE A 129 -8.74 -9.87 -0.13
C PHE A 129 -10.00 -9.29 -0.80
N GLN A 130 -10.02 -8.00 -1.17
CA GLN A 130 -11.12 -7.36 -1.89
C GLN A 130 -11.44 -8.01 -3.25
N ILE A 131 -10.50 -8.78 -3.83
CA ILE A 131 -10.73 -9.50 -5.09
C ILE A 131 -11.73 -10.65 -4.94
N PHE A 132 -11.91 -11.18 -3.73
CA PHE A 132 -12.79 -12.30 -3.51
C PHE A 132 -14.27 -11.87 -3.51
N PRO A 133 -15.18 -12.70 -4.03
CA PRO A 133 -16.61 -12.49 -3.86
C PRO A 133 -16.99 -12.49 -2.39
N LYS A 134 -17.95 -11.65 -2.01
CA LYS A 134 -18.44 -11.52 -0.64
C LYS A 134 -19.05 -12.81 -0.05
N GLU A 135 -19.50 -13.71 -0.91
CA GLU A 135 -20.00 -15.02 -0.51
C GLU A 135 -18.88 -15.94 0.00
N ILE A 136 -17.62 -15.62 -0.33
CA ILE A 136 -16.42 -16.30 0.17
C ILE A 136 -15.83 -15.50 1.34
N LEU A 137 -15.61 -14.19 1.16
CA LEU A 137 -15.06 -13.29 2.16
C LEU A 137 -15.98 -12.06 2.33
N PRO A 138 -16.89 -12.06 3.32
CA PRO A 138 -17.76 -10.91 3.58
C PRO A 138 -17.02 -9.59 3.82
N GLU A 139 -15.79 -9.67 4.33
CA GLU A 139 -14.87 -8.55 4.57
C GLU A 139 -14.58 -7.78 3.28
N SER A 140 -14.53 -8.45 2.12
CA SER A 140 -14.32 -7.80 0.82
C SER A 140 -15.40 -6.74 0.54
N GLU A 141 -16.66 -7.06 0.80
CA GLU A 141 -17.76 -6.08 0.65
C GLU A 141 -17.68 -4.96 1.70
N GLN A 142 -17.26 -5.27 2.93
CA GLN A 142 -17.07 -4.26 3.97
C GLN A 142 -15.99 -3.25 3.58
N SER A 143 -14.85 -3.73 3.11
CA SER A 143 -13.75 -2.91 2.56
C SER A 143 -14.24 -2.04 1.40
N LEU A 144 -14.94 -2.62 0.42
CA LEU A 144 -15.47 -1.87 -0.72
C LEU A 144 -16.47 -0.76 -0.29
N GLN A 145 -17.26 -0.99 0.75
CA GLN A 145 -18.15 0.03 1.32
C GLN A 145 -17.37 1.16 2.01
N VAL A 146 -16.31 0.83 2.75
CA VAL A 146 -15.41 1.82 3.37
C VAL A 146 -14.72 2.67 2.30
N ILE A 147 -14.16 2.02 1.28
CA ILE A 147 -13.53 2.69 0.12
C ILE A 147 -14.53 3.63 -0.56
N GLY A 148 -15.75 3.14 -0.83
CA GLY A 148 -16.81 3.94 -1.45
C GLY A 148 -17.18 5.18 -0.62
N ALA A 149 -17.33 5.02 0.71
CA ALA A 149 -17.63 6.12 1.61
C ALA A 149 -16.47 7.13 1.71
N PHE A 150 -15.23 6.65 1.74
CA PHE A 150 -14.03 7.49 1.75
C PHE A 150 -13.93 8.33 0.47
N ILE A 151 -14.08 7.70 -0.70
CA ILE A 151 -14.06 8.40 -1.98
C ILE A 151 -15.19 9.44 -2.05
N HIS A 152 -16.41 9.09 -1.62
CA HIS A 152 -17.55 10.01 -1.60
C HIS A 152 -17.28 11.24 -0.72
N LYS A 153 -16.73 11.04 0.49
CA LYS A 153 -16.40 12.12 1.43
C LYS A 153 -15.39 13.14 0.87
N HIS A 154 -14.49 12.72 -0.01
CA HIS A 154 -13.39 13.56 -0.49
C HIS A 154 -13.61 14.12 -1.91
N LEU A 155 -14.50 13.53 -2.72
CA LEU A 155 -14.80 14.01 -4.08
C LEU A 155 -16.07 14.86 -4.19
N LEU A 156 -17.00 14.78 -3.23
CA LEU A 156 -18.33 15.42 -3.26
C LEU A 156 -18.56 16.27 -2.02
#